data_AF-A0A254QGZ8-F1
#
_entry.id   AF-A0A254QGZ8-F1
#
_cell.length_a   1.000
_cell.length_b   1.000
_cell.length_c   1.000
_cell.angle_alpha   90.00
_cell.angle_beta   90.00
_cell.angle_gamma   90.00
#
_symmetry.space_group_name_H-M   'P 1'
#
loop_
_entity.id
_entity.type
_entity.pdbx_description
1 polymer ?
#
loop_
_entity_poly.entity_id
_entity_poly.type
_entity_poly.pdbx_seq_one_letter_code
_entity_poly.pdbx_strand_id
1 'polypeptide(L)'
;MRQVFAIMSLLLVMSVGMAANAAPCVNIYYDRSPDASYWMGKTYATFLQNLMGHFPEFQQVVSNVESYKKGDIDKCTATIYIGSYFDNAIPADFLEDWANTKTNVAWLGYSTWKLGKAFDDIFGYSYDRISVLDRQKLDFKGRPSFYKNIIYKGETFFKYGEFSKTQQGQFLAEFEQSLFKPVTPTKSQVLAKSVQTVTGEEAPYILRAGNHFYVADVPFSFMHEADRYLVFADVLFDILNAKPRHNEKYAFLRIEDVHALVPLSWLYITNKVLKEEQVPLNISLIPIFYDPLYQYTNNPTEQLLSMDRVPAFMNYIQDSKAQGATFIWHGVTHQYKNQFNPHSGTSGDDFEFFDVANNGPIAEDSVSYVMDKLEDGFSVLQKAGVTPKIWLTPHYQASTLDNIIFANVFSWNVGRVIYYNFKTDGLNASQNPGLWLESKAANGSQLRDQFFKNLKVTTTSKNWSGQYFPYEIFGDVHGQRLIPENLGNSQPFQNEHVTNPRSKEDIVADAKRNLVLRDAWASFFYHPFLFTTYEDGGRGSYPGDASELRFILQELKKMGYQFIDINDFMNKNTKLKRPEPIYKDVR
;
A
#
# COMPACT_ATOMS: atom_id res chain seq x y z
N MET A 1 51.86 -71.32 9.26
CA MET A 1 50.52 -71.16 9.84
C MET A 1 50.34 -69.70 10.21
N ARG A 2 49.40 -69.02 9.56
CA ARG A 2 49.07 -67.60 9.79
C ARG A 2 48.27 -67.48 11.09
N GLN A 3 48.66 -66.57 11.98
CA GLN A 3 47.79 -66.07 13.04
C GLN A 3 47.23 -64.71 12.61
N VAL A 4 45.91 -64.62 12.66
CA VAL A 4 45.10 -63.45 12.28
C VAL A 4 44.90 -62.61 13.53
N PHE A 5 45.35 -61.36 13.51
CA PHE A 5 44.93 -60.33 14.46
C PHE A 5 43.79 -59.53 13.83
N ALA A 6 42.62 -59.53 14.47
CA ALA A 6 41.48 -58.69 14.11
C ALA A 6 41.66 -57.30 14.73
N ILE A 7 41.73 -56.26 13.89
CA ILE A 7 41.64 -54.85 14.31
C ILE A 7 40.21 -54.41 14.08
N MET A 8 39.49 -54.17 15.17
CA MET A 8 38.12 -53.64 15.17
C MET A 8 38.20 -52.12 14.98
N SER A 9 37.90 -51.64 13.78
CA SER A 9 37.83 -50.20 13.48
C SER A 9 36.45 -49.67 13.88
N LEU A 10 36.42 -48.83 14.92
CA LEU A 10 35.22 -48.14 15.38
C LEU A 10 34.94 -46.97 14.43
N LEU A 11 33.98 -47.12 13.50
CA LEU A 11 33.47 -45.99 12.71
C LEU A 11 32.62 -45.10 13.60
N LEU A 12 33.16 -43.94 13.97
CA LEU A 12 32.41 -42.85 14.57
C LEU A 12 31.57 -42.21 13.45
N VAL A 13 30.29 -42.59 13.35
CA VAL A 13 29.32 -41.88 12.51
C VAL A 13 29.03 -40.57 13.21
N MET A 14 29.72 -39.50 12.82
CA MET A 14 29.28 -38.14 13.14
C MET A 14 27.96 -37.92 12.39
N SER A 15 26.84 -37.97 13.11
CA SER A 15 25.58 -37.43 12.61
C SER A 15 25.76 -35.92 12.45
N VAL A 16 26.14 -35.49 11.26
CA VAL A 16 25.91 -34.11 10.82
C VAL A 16 24.40 -33.97 10.81
N GLY A 17 23.84 -33.36 11.87
CA GLY A 17 22.45 -32.95 11.85
C GLY A 17 22.29 -32.01 10.67
N MET A 18 21.66 -32.50 9.59
CA MET A 18 21.11 -31.61 8.58
C MET A 18 20.16 -30.69 9.32
N ALA A 19 20.54 -29.43 9.48
CA ALA A 19 19.59 -28.39 9.88
C ALA A 19 18.40 -28.53 8.93
N ALA A 20 17.22 -28.84 9.48
CA ALA A 20 16.02 -28.87 8.67
C ALA A 20 15.93 -27.53 7.96
N ASN A 21 15.96 -27.52 6.62
CA ASN A 21 15.83 -26.28 5.87
C ASN A 21 14.53 -25.61 6.32
N ALA A 22 14.64 -24.40 6.88
CA ALA A 22 13.48 -23.66 7.36
C ALA A 22 12.45 -23.54 6.23
N ALA A 23 11.16 -23.66 6.57
CA ALA A 23 10.12 -23.57 5.57
C ALA A 23 10.16 -22.19 4.90
N PRO A 24 9.75 -22.06 3.61
CA PRO A 24 9.61 -20.77 2.93
C PRO A 24 8.40 -20.02 3.51
N CYS A 25 8.55 -19.58 4.75
CA CYS A 25 7.59 -18.81 5.50
C CYS A 25 8.29 -17.68 6.24
N VAL A 26 7.50 -16.72 6.71
CA VAL A 26 7.94 -15.63 7.57
C VAL A 26 7.03 -15.59 8.79
N ASN A 27 7.63 -15.65 9.97
CA ASN A 27 6.90 -15.36 11.19
C ASN A 27 6.77 -13.84 11.33
N ILE A 28 5.55 -13.35 11.53
CA ILE A 28 5.26 -11.97 11.88
C ILE A 28 4.76 -11.97 13.32
N TYR A 29 5.60 -11.48 14.22
CA TYR A 29 5.23 -11.21 15.60
C TYR A 29 4.91 -9.73 15.77
N TYR A 30 3.86 -9.44 16.50
CA TYR A 30 3.48 -8.08 16.86
C TYR A 30 3.13 -8.03 18.34
N ASP A 31 3.31 -6.87 18.96
CA ASP A 31 2.91 -6.68 20.34
C ASP A 31 1.43 -6.41 20.53
N ARG A 32 0.97 -6.67 21.76
CA ARG A 32 -0.30 -6.19 22.25
C ARG A 32 -0.06 -5.20 23.39
N SER A 33 -1.15 -4.63 23.86
CA SER A 33 -1.18 -3.89 25.12
C SER A 33 -2.11 -4.62 26.07
N PRO A 34 -1.88 -4.53 27.40
CA PRO A 34 -2.91 -4.84 28.38
C PRO A 34 -4.20 -4.02 28.19
N ASP A 35 -4.10 -2.86 27.54
CA ASP A 35 -5.24 -2.06 27.11
C ASP A 35 -5.90 -2.68 25.87
N ALA A 36 -7.13 -3.19 26.06
CA ALA A 36 -7.93 -3.79 24.99
C ALA A 36 -8.30 -2.82 23.86
N SER A 37 -8.17 -1.50 24.06
CA SER A 37 -8.40 -0.50 23.02
C SER A 37 -7.20 -0.32 22.08
N TYR A 38 -6.03 -0.86 22.44
CA TYR A 38 -4.83 -0.80 21.62
C TYR A 38 -4.96 -1.65 20.35
N TRP A 39 -4.90 -0.99 19.21
CA TRP A 39 -5.17 -1.60 17.90
C TRP A 39 -3.96 -1.59 16.97
N MET A 40 -2.96 -0.75 17.23
CA MET A 40 -1.87 -0.43 16.30
C MET A 40 -0.96 -1.62 15.99
N GLY A 41 -0.60 -2.43 16.99
CA GLY A 41 0.27 -3.61 16.76
C GLY A 41 -0.29 -4.57 15.72
N LYS A 42 -1.60 -4.86 15.77
CA LYS A 42 -2.26 -5.70 14.76
C LYS A 42 -2.33 -5.00 13.39
N THR A 43 -2.57 -3.69 13.35
CA THR A 43 -2.60 -2.93 12.09
C THR A 43 -1.25 -2.89 11.41
N TYR A 44 -0.17 -2.70 12.16
CA TYR A 44 1.18 -2.74 11.62
C TYR A 44 1.58 -4.13 11.14
N ALA A 45 1.12 -5.19 11.82
CA ALA A 45 1.23 -6.55 11.30
C ALA A 45 0.47 -6.72 9.98
N THR A 46 -0.73 -6.16 9.85
CA THR A 46 -1.49 -6.13 8.58
C THR A 46 -0.73 -5.40 7.48
N PHE A 47 -0.11 -4.26 7.77
CA PHE A 47 0.67 -3.53 6.78
C PHE A 47 1.92 -4.27 6.30
N LEU A 48 2.59 -5.00 7.20
CA LEU A 48 3.66 -5.90 6.82
C LEU A 48 3.15 -7.08 5.98
N GLN A 49 2.03 -7.70 6.36
CA GLN A 49 1.39 -8.77 5.58
C GLN A 49 1.05 -8.32 4.15
N ASN A 50 0.56 -7.08 4.00
CA ASN A 50 0.25 -6.50 2.70
C ASN A 50 1.52 -6.29 1.85
N LEU A 51 2.58 -5.68 2.41
CA LEU A 51 3.88 -5.54 1.74
C LEU A 51 4.45 -6.90 1.33
N MET A 52 4.25 -7.91 2.19
CA MET A 52 4.66 -9.28 1.93
C MET A 52 3.91 -9.94 0.77
N GLY A 53 2.77 -9.40 0.33
CA GLY A 53 2.06 -9.88 -0.86
C GLY A 53 2.84 -9.73 -2.16
N HIS A 54 3.94 -8.95 -2.18
CA HIS A 54 4.89 -8.92 -3.29
C HIS A 54 5.81 -10.15 -3.37
N PHE A 55 5.93 -10.89 -2.25
CA PHE A 55 6.72 -12.10 -2.14
C PHE A 55 5.80 -13.33 -1.95
N PRO A 56 4.96 -13.67 -2.96
CA PRO A 56 3.95 -14.72 -2.85
C PRO A 56 4.53 -16.13 -2.61
N GLU A 57 5.84 -16.31 -2.76
CA GLU A 57 6.55 -17.54 -2.42
C GLU A 57 6.63 -17.82 -0.91
N PHE A 58 6.45 -16.79 -0.05
CA PHE A 58 6.51 -16.97 1.40
C PHE A 58 5.13 -17.10 2.04
N GLN A 59 4.94 -18.18 2.79
CA GLN A 59 3.82 -18.33 3.69
C GLN A 59 3.94 -17.34 4.86
N GLN A 60 2.90 -16.57 5.14
CA GLN A 60 2.86 -15.66 6.28
C GLN A 60 2.31 -16.39 7.51
N VAL A 61 3.00 -16.31 8.65
CA VAL A 61 2.57 -16.89 9.93
C VAL A 61 2.49 -15.77 10.95
N VAL A 62 1.29 -15.39 11.37
CA VAL A 62 1.06 -14.16 12.15
C VAL A 62 0.59 -14.49 13.55
N SER A 63 1.28 -13.94 14.54
CA SER A 63 1.01 -14.22 15.96
C SER A 63 1.36 -13.02 16.83
N ASN A 64 0.70 -12.88 17.97
CA ASN A 64 1.15 -11.98 19.03
C ASN A 64 2.43 -12.52 19.69
N VAL A 65 3.36 -11.64 20.08
CA VAL A 65 4.66 -12.06 20.63
C VAL A 65 4.52 -12.79 21.97
N GLU A 66 3.47 -12.52 22.73
CA GLU A 66 3.18 -13.15 24.02
C GLU A 66 2.85 -14.65 23.87
N SER A 67 2.38 -15.06 22.70
CA SER A 67 2.08 -16.47 22.35
C SER A 67 3.30 -17.26 21.86
N TYR A 68 4.48 -16.63 21.82
CA TYR A 68 5.71 -17.25 21.35
C TYR A 68 6.04 -18.54 22.11
N LYS A 69 6.49 -19.56 21.38
CA LYS A 69 7.01 -20.81 21.93
C LYS A 69 8.46 -20.98 21.51
N LYS A 70 9.31 -21.42 22.45
CA LYS A 70 10.73 -21.69 22.19
C LYS A 70 10.95 -22.49 20.91
N GLY A 71 11.87 -22.03 20.08
CA GLY A 71 12.21 -22.57 18.77
C GLY A 71 11.28 -22.18 17.61
N ASP A 72 10.24 -21.36 17.82
CA ASP A 72 9.36 -20.93 16.72
C ASP A 72 10.08 -20.03 15.70
N ILE A 73 11.08 -19.22 16.12
CA ILE A 73 11.88 -18.36 15.23
C ILE A 73 12.53 -19.15 14.09
N ASP A 74 13.04 -20.35 14.39
CA ASP A 74 13.79 -21.17 13.43
C ASP A 74 12.90 -22.02 12.50
N LYS A 75 11.57 -21.98 12.68
CA LYS A 75 10.62 -22.72 11.81
C LYS A 75 10.44 -22.08 10.43
N CYS A 76 10.73 -20.79 10.32
CA CYS A 76 10.57 -19.99 9.12
C CYS A 76 11.91 -19.41 8.66
N THR A 77 12.01 -19.10 7.37
CA THR A 77 13.26 -18.52 6.81
C THR A 77 13.59 -17.16 7.41
N ALA A 78 12.55 -16.42 7.82
CA ALA A 78 12.69 -15.16 8.51
C ALA A 78 11.65 -14.98 9.63
N THR A 79 12.00 -14.16 10.62
CA THR A 79 11.08 -13.69 11.66
C THR A 79 11.16 -12.17 11.78
N ILE A 80 10.02 -11.48 11.71
CA ILE A 80 9.92 -10.03 11.86
C ILE A 80 9.07 -9.74 13.09
N TYR A 81 9.63 -8.99 14.05
CA TYR A 81 8.91 -8.51 15.24
C TYR A 81 8.65 -7.01 15.17
N ILE A 82 7.40 -6.63 15.42
CA ILE A 82 6.92 -5.26 15.46
C ILE A 82 6.66 -4.87 16.93
N GLY A 83 7.59 -4.11 17.50
CA GLY A 83 7.49 -3.50 18.82
C GLY A 83 6.91 -2.08 18.73
N SER A 84 5.59 -1.97 18.60
CA SER A 84 4.87 -0.70 18.51
C SER A 84 4.33 -0.14 19.83
N TYR A 85 4.23 -0.97 20.87
CA TYR A 85 3.81 -0.61 22.21
C TYR A 85 5.04 -0.45 23.11
N PHE A 86 5.13 0.69 23.80
CA PHE A 86 6.24 0.97 24.70
C PHE A 86 6.28 -0.04 25.84
N ASP A 87 7.45 -0.68 26.01
CA ASP A 87 7.75 -1.62 27.10
C ASP A 87 6.85 -2.87 27.17
N ASN A 88 6.33 -3.35 26.03
CA ASN A 88 5.51 -4.57 25.99
C ASN A 88 6.15 -5.79 26.68
N ALA A 89 5.34 -6.68 27.25
CA ALA A 89 5.83 -7.95 27.80
C ALA A 89 6.29 -8.89 26.67
N ILE A 90 7.59 -9.22 26.65
CA ILE A 90 8.19 -10.12 25.65
C ILE A 90 8.67 -11.39 26.37
N PRO A 91 8.28 -12.60 25.92
CA PRO A 91 8.74 -13.85 26.53
C PRO A 91 10.27 -13.97 26.52
N ALA A 92 10.84 -14.47 27.62
CA ALA A 92 12.29 -14.69 27.72
C ALA A 92 12.82 -15.63 26.62
N ASP A 93 12.04 -16.68 26.29
CA ASP A 93 12.35 -17.59 25.18
C ASP A 93 12.46 -16.86 23.84
N PHE A 94 11.62 -15.84 23.59
CA PHE A 94 11.70 -15.05 22.37
C PHE A 94 13.01 -14.25 22.32
N LEU A 95 13.38 -13.58 23.41
CA LEU A 95 14.62 -12.80 23.49
C LEU A 95 15.87 -13.68 23.31
N GLU A 96 15.88 -14.86 23.96
CA GLU A 96 16.97 -15.82 23.87
C GLU A 96 17.10 -16.37 22.44
N ASP A 97 16.00 -16.83 21.84
CA ASP A 97 16.03 -17.38 20.48
C ASP A 97 16.36 -16.31 19.44
N TRP A 98 15.81 -15.10 19.57
CA TRP A 98 16.11 -13.98 18.68
C TRP A 98 17.59 -13.64 18.69
N ALA A 99 18.23 -13.63 19.87
CA ALA A 99 19.65 -13.32 19.99
C ALA A 99 20.56 -14.42 19.37
N ASN A 100 20.13 -15.68 19.41
CA ASN A 100 20.98 -16.83 19.08
C ASN A 100 20.72 -17.47 17.71
N THR A 101 19.57 -17.18 17.10
CA THR A 101 19.11 -17.76 15.83
C THR A 101 20.12 -17.60 14.69
N LYS A 102 20.04 -18.54 13.74
CA LYS A 102 20.76 -18.53 12.46
C LYS A 102 19.87 -18.18 11.27
N THR A 103 18.56 -18.03 11.46
CA THR A 103 17.63 -17.55 10.43
C THR A 103 17.59 -16.02 10.44
N ASN A 104 17.06 -15.41 9.38
CA ASN A 104 17.00 -13.96 9.31
C ASN A 104 15.98 -13.43 10.32
N VAL A 105 16.36 -12.42 11.10
CA VAL A 105 15.45 -11.77 12.05
C VAL A 105 15.49 -10.27 11.96
N ALA A 106 14.32 -9.63 12.06
CA ALA A 106 14.19 -8.19 12.08
C ALA A 106 13.38 -7.74 13.31
N TRP A 107 13.85 -6.69 13.96
CA TRP A 107 13.17 -6.05 15.09
C TRP A 107 12.87 -4.59 14.74
N LEU A 108 11.61 -4.19 14.81
CA LEU A 108 11.14 -2.84 14.49
C LEU A 108 10.68 -2.15 15.78
N GLY A 109 11.19 -0.94 16.04
CA GLY A 109 10.69 -0.07 17.09
C GLY A 109 11.20 -0.37 18.50
N TYR A 110 10.27 -0.39 19.44
CA TYR A 110 10.49 -0.38 20.90
C TYR A 110 11.02 -1.68 21.49
N SER A 111 11.33 -1.63 22.78
CA SER A 111 11.65 -2.77 23.65
C SER A 111 13.00 -3.44 23.36
N THR A 112 13.86 -2.84 22.55
CA THR A 112 15.24 -3.32 22.32
C THR A 112 16.09 -3.34 23.58
N TRP A 113 15.82 -2.44 24.55
CA TRP A 113 16.50 -2.44 25.86
C TRP A 113 16.34 -3.76 26.61
N LYS A 114 15.32 -4.58 26.30
CA LYS A 114 15.11 -5.91 26.91
C LYS A 114 16.12 -6.95 26.46
N LEU A 115 16.78 -6.76 25.31
CA LEU A 115 17.90 -7.59 24.87
C LEU A 115 19.20 -7.27 25.63
N GLY A 116 19.32 -6.05 26.19
CA GLY A 116 20.48 -5.60 26.95
C GLY A 116 21.80 -5.91 26.25
N LYS A 117 22.70 -6.59 26.96
CA LYS A 117 24.06 -6.93 26.47
C LYS A 117 24.05 -7.77 25.19
N ALA A 118 22.99 -8.55 24.93
CA ALA A 118 22.88 -9.32 23.69
C ALA A 118 22.77 -8.40 22.47
N PHE A 119 22.04 -7.27 22.58
CA PHE A 119 21.97 -6.28 21.50
C PHE A 119 23.34 -5.67 21.20
N ASP A 120 24.09 -5.29 22.24
CA ASP A 120 25.45 -4.77 22.12
C ASP A 120 26.39 -5.78 21.44
N ASP A 121 26.28 -7.05 21.79
CA ASP A 121 27.12 -8.10 21.23
C ASP A 121 26.81 -8.40 19.77
N ILE A 122 25.54 -8.30 19.37
CA ILE A 122 25.10 -8.51 17.98
C ILE A 122 25.48 -7.29 17.13
N PHE A 123 25.00 -6.10 17.51
CA PHE A 123 25.12 -4.93 16.65
C PHE A 123 26.37 -4.07 16.90
N GLY A 124 27.00 -4.18 18.08
CA GLY A 124 28.09 -3.28 18.45
C GLY A 124 27.61 -1.88 18.84
N TYR A 125 26.36 -1.75 19.26
CA TYR A 125 25.73 -0.52 19.70
C TYR A 125 24.99 -0.78 21.02
N SER A 126 25.05 0.18 21.95
CA SER A 126 24.27 0.14 23.20
C SER A 126 23.09 1.08 23.09
N TYR A 127 21.92 0.63 23.55
CA TYR A 127 20.76 1.51 23.72
C TYR A 127 21.14 2.71 24.61
N ASP A 128 20.70 3.91 24.23
CA ASP A 128 20.91 5.15 24.98
C ASP A 128 19.59 5.70 25.51
N ARG A 129 18.67 6.05 24.61
CA ARG A 129 17.38 6.69 24.93
C ARG A 129 16.42 6.62 23.74
N ILE A 130 15.17 7.00 23.97
CA ILE A 130 14.21 7.35 22.91
C ILE A 130 14.33 8.85 22.60
N SER A 131 14.25 9.21 21.31
CA SER A 131 14.22 10.61 20.90
C SER A 131 12.92 11.30 21.32
N VAL A 132 12.99 12.61 21.55
CA VAL A 132 11.85 13.44 21.93
C VAL A 132 11.61 14.54 20.91
N LEU A 133 10.39 15.06 20.86
CA LEU A 133 10.04 16.22 20.07
C LEU A 133 10.64 17.50 20.69
N ASP A 134 11.50 18.20 19.95
CA ASP A 134 12.07 19.47 20.40
C ASP A 134 11.14 20.63 20.01
N ARG A 135 10.42 21.15 21.02
CA ARG A 135 9.49 22.28 20.86
C ARG A 135 10.17 23.65 20.98
N GLN A 136 11.45 23.70 21.33
CA GLN A 136 12.20 24.94 21.50
C GLN A 136 12.99 25.30 20.24
N LYS A 137 13.64 24.32 19.63
CA LYS A 137 14.36 24.48 18.36
C LYS A 137 13.42 24.17 17.22
N LEU A 138 12.92 25.22 16.58
CA LEU A 138 11.99 25.11 15.46
C LEU A 138 12.73 25.03 14.14
N ASP A 139 12.13 24.34 13.17
CA ASP A 139 12.59 24.39 11.78
C ASP A 139 12.27 25.76 11.13
N PHE A 140 12.71 25.94 9.89
CA PHE A 140 12.51 27.20 9.14
C PHE A 140 11.03 27.54 8.88
N LYS A 141 10.10 26.60 9.09
CA LYS A 141 8.65 26.80 8.98
C LYS A 141 7.99 26.92 10.36
N GLY A 142 8.77 27.09 11.44
CA GLY A 142 8.26 27.27 12.79
C GLY A 142 7.72 25.98 13.43
N ARG A 143 8.12 24.81 12.94
CA ARG A 143 7.63 23.51 13.44
C ARG A 143 8.61 22.92 14.44
N PRO A 144 8.15 22.18 15.46
CA PRO A 144 9.03 21.43 16.36
C PRO A 144 10.00 20.54 15.58
N SER A 145 11.26 20.48 16.02
CA SER A 145 12.29 19.68 15.35
C SER A 145 12.43 18.30 15.98
N PHE A 146 12.83 17.33 15.15
CA PHE A 146 13.06 15.94 15.51
C PHE A 146 13.87 15.26 14.41
N TYR A 147 14.18 13.97 14.57
CA TYR A 147 14.82 13.14 13.56
C TYR A 147 13.84 12.81 12.44
N LYS A 148 13.70 13.75 11.50
CA LYS A 148 12.72 13.68 10.41
C LYS A 148 13.28 13.06 9.15
N ASN A 149 14.51 13.40 8.76
CA ASN A 149 15.06 13.02 7.47
C ASN A 149 15.76 11.66 7.59
N ILE A 150 15.52 10.76 6.64
CA ILE A 150 16.12 9.44 6.54
C ILE A 150 16.97 9.37 5.28
N ILE A 151 18.29 9.26 5.45
CA ILE A 151 19.26 9.12 4.35
C ILE A 151 19.39 7.65 4.01
N TYR A 152 19.10 7.30 2.76
CA TYR A 152 19.15 5.93 2.25
C TYR A 152 19.66 5.90 0.82
N LYS A 153 20.76 5.16 0.58
CA LYS A 153 21.37 4.97 -0.75
C LYS A 153 21.59 6.29 -1.54
N GLY A 154 21.90 7.38 -0.85
CA GLY A 154 22.16 8.70 -1.45
C GLY A 154 20.92 9.59 -1.63
N GLU A 155 19.72 9.08 -1.37
CA GLU A 155 18.47 9.84 -1.40
C GLU A 155 17.97 10.16 0.03
N THR A 156 17.10 11.17 0.13
CA THR A 156 16.52 11.61 1.41
C THR A 156 15.01 11.36 1.43
N PHE A 157 14.59 10.42 2.28
CA PHE A 157 13.20 10.21 2.69
C PHE A 157 12.92 11.03 3.95
N PHE A 158 11.67 11.24 4.33
CA PHE A 158 11.36 11.99 5.54
C PHE A 158 10.05 11.57 6.19
N LYS A 159 10.03 11.61 7.52
CA LYS A 159 8.82 11.40 8.33
C LYS A 159 7.86 12.57 8.15
N TYR A 160 6.56 12.28 8.23
CA TYR A 160 5.54 13.32 8.36
C TYR A 160 5.76 14.16 9.64
N GLY A 161 5.45 15.45 9.54
CA GLY A 161 5.55 16.37 10.67
C GLY A 161 4.95 17.73 10.34
N GLU A 162 3.69 17.90 10.71
CA GLU A 162 2.89 19.11 10.48
C GLU A 162 1.94 19.37 11.65
N PHE A 163 1.50 20.62 11.80
CA PHE A 163 0.41 20.93 12.74
C PHE A 163 -0.94 20.41 12.21
N SER A 164 -1.76 19.90 13.11
CA SER A 164 -3.13 19.51 12.81
C SER A 164 -3.93 20.72 12.35
N LYS A 165 -4.72 20.53 11.28
CA LYS A 165 -5.64 21.56 10.78
C LYS A 165 -6.95 21.61 11.57
N THR A 166 -7.31 20.52 12.24
CA THR A 166 -8.57 20.38 12.97
C THR A 166 -8.41 20.55 14.48
N GLN A 167 -7.20 20.37 15.00
CA GLN A 167 -6.91 20.52 16.44
C GLN A 167 -5.78 21.53 16.66
N GLN A 168 -6.15 22.72 17.12
CA GLN A 168 -5.20 23.82 17.30
C GLN A 168 -4.04 23.44 18.24
N GLY A 169 -2.80 23.66 17.79
CA GLY A 169 -1.59 23.41 18.57
C GLY A 169 -1.14 21.93 18.63
N GLN A 170 -1.94 20.99 18.12
CA GLN A 170 -1.54 19.60 18.01
C GLN A 170 -0.51 19.45 16.86
N PHE A 171 0.64 18.86 17.16
CA PHE A 171 1.65 18.51 16.16
C PHE A 171 1.56 17.01 15.87
N LEU A 172 1.37 16.66 14.60
CA LEU A 172 1.19 15.30 14.14
C LEU A 172 2.53 14.81 13.54
N ALA A 173 3.21 13.91 14.26
CA ALA A 173 4.48 13.32 13.83
C ALA A 173 4.79 12.04 14.62
N GLU A 174 5.50 11.11 13.99
CA GLU A 174 6.15 9.97 14.66
C GLU A 174 7.61 10.33 14.99
N PHE A 175 7.80 11.13 16.04
CA PHE A 175 9.11 11.67 16.41
C PHE A 175 9.95 10.73 17.28
N GLU A 176 9.35 9.68 17.82
CA GLU A 176 10.02 8.71 18.66
C GLU A 176 10.81 7.71 17.80
N GLN A 177 12.07 7.51 18.15
CA GLN A 177 12.92 6.43 17.64
C GLN A 177 13.95 6.10 18.71
N SER A 178 14.44 4.86 18.73
CA SER A 178 15.54 4.48 19.60
C SER A 178 16.85 5.09 19.11
N LEU A 179 17.62 5.66 20.02
CA LEU A 179 18.97 6.18 19.79
C LEU A 179 19.99 5.28 20.48
N PHE A 180 21.15 5.12 19.85
CA PHE A 180 22.19 4.20 20.30
C PHE A 180 23.56 4.87 20.32
N LYS A 181 24.39 4.43 21.27
CA LYS A 181 25.80 4.81 21.37
C LYS A 181 26.67 3.71 20.74
N PRO A 182 27.70 4.07 19.96
CA PRO A 182 28.62 3.09 19.41
C PRO A 182 29.46 2.43 20.52
N VAL A 183 29.62 1.11 20.46
CA VAL A 183 30.52 0.33 21.35
C VAL A 183 31.58 -0.39 20.51
N THR A 184 31.13 -1.14 19.50
CA THR A 184 31.99 -1.77 18.47
C THR A 184 31.26 -1.68 17.14
N PRO A 185 31.02 -0.46 16.62
CA PRO A 185 30.07 -0.20 15.54
C PRO A 185 30.39 -0.94 14.24
N THR A 186 31.64 -1.38 14.06
CA THR A 186 32.08 -2.19 12.92
C THR A 186 31.41 -3.57 12.83
N LYS A 187 30.70 -4.02 13.88
CA LYS A 187 29.88 -5.25 13.84
C LYS A 187 28.64 -5.10 12.96
N SER A 188 28.17 -3.87 12.75
CA SER A 188 26.98 -3.60 11.94
C SER A 188 27.29 -2.78 10.71
N GLN A 189 26.55 -3.06 9.65
CA GLN A 189 26.32 -2.12 8.57
C GLN A 189 25.17 -1.18 8.94
N VAL A 190 25.38 0.13 8.80
CA VAL A 190 24.30 1.12 8.86
C VAL A 190 23.69 1.24 7.46
N LEU A 191 22.50 0.67 7.26
CA LEU A 191 21.81 0.70 5.97
C LEU A 191 21.15 2.05 5.70
N ALA A 192 20.61 2.69 6.73
CA ALA A 192 19.99 4.01 6.68
C ALA A 192 20.35 4.83 7.92
N LYS A 193 20.39 6.16 7.78
CA LYS A 193 20.62 7.10 8.89
C LYS A 193 19.44 8.05 9.05
N SER A 194 19.09 8.40 10.28
CA SER A 194 18.16 9.49 10.55
C SER A 194 18.91 10.76 10.90
N VAL A 195 18.38 11.92 10.50
CA VAL A 195 19.00 13.24 10.67
C VAL A 195 18.00 14.19 11.31
N GLN A 196 18.43 14.83 12.39
CA GLN A 196 17.67 15.86 13.10
C GLN A 196 17.61 17.14 12.26
N THR A 197 16.41 17.70 12.05
CA THR A 197 16.16 18.77 11.07
C THR A 197 16.83 20.12 11.31
N VAL A 198 17.21 20.42 12.55
CA VAL A 198 17.81 21.69 12.99
C VAL A 198 19.25 21.50 13.43
N THR A 199 19.55 20.48 14.25
CA THR A 199 20.91 20.26 14.77
C THR A 199 21.81 19.55 13.77
N GLY A 200 21.24 18.85 12.78
CA GLY A 200 21.98 18.01 11.84
C GLY A 200 22.58 16.74 12.49
N GLU A 201 22.20 16.44 13.74
CA GLU A 201 22.66 15.22 14.43
C GLU A 201 22.21 13.98 13.65
N GLU A 202 23.16 13.09 13.34
CA GLU A 202 22.91 11.82 12.67
C GLU A 202 22.81 10.67 13.69
N ALA A 203 21.89 9.75 13.46
CA ALA A 203 21.79 8.49 14.19
C ALA A 203 21.58 7.30 13.23
N PRO A 204 22.04 6.08 13.57
CA PRO A 204 21.68 4.89 12.81
C PRO A 204 20.15 4.69 12.84
N TYR A 205 19.53 4.55 11.67
CA TYR A 205 18.10 4.29 11.55
C TYR A 205 17.80 2.81 11.26
N ILE A 206 18.57 2.20 10.35
CA ILE A 206 18.51 0.75 10.09
C ILE A 206 19.90 0.15 10.25
N LEU A 207 20.02 -0.87 11.09
CA LEU A 207 21.24 -1.65 11.34
C LEU A 207 21.09 -3.06 10.78
N ARG A 208 22.18 -3.60 10.22
CA ARG A 208 22.31 -5.00 9.84
C ARG A 208 23.60 -5.60 10.40
N ALA A 209 23.49 -6.67 11.17
CA ALA A 209 24.60 -7.48 11.65
C ALA A 209 24.38 -8.94 11.24
N GLY A 210 24.97 -9.37 10.11
CA GLY A 210 24.74 -10.71 9.57
C GLY A 210 23.26 -10.95 9.22
N ASN A 211 22.63 -11.87 9.95
CA ASN A 211 21.21 -12.24 9.83
C ASN A 211 20.28 -11.40 10.72
N HIS A 212 20.80 -10.49 11.53
CA HIS A 212 20.01 -9.62 12.41
C HIS A 212 19.83 -8.23 11.80
N PHE A 213 18.58 -7.74 11.80
CA PHE A 213 18.18 -6.42 11.35
C PHE A 213 17.47 -5.67 12.48
N TYR A 214 17.71 -4.37 12.55
CA TYR A 214 17.02 -3.49 13.48
C TYR A 214 16.58 -2.19 12.79
N VAL A 215 15.35 -1.76 13.03
CA VAL A 215 14.77 -0.50 12.56
C VAL A 215 14.41 0.35 13.78
N ALA A 216 14.91 1.59 13.83
CA ALA A 216 14.87 2.44 15.02
C ALA A 216 13.46 2.85 15.48
N ASP A 217 12.45 2.74 14.62
CA ASP A 217 11.04 2.97 14.94
C ASP A 217 10.13 1.99 14.19
N VAL A 218 8.81 2.22 14.23
CA VAL A 218 7.84 1.52 13.40
C VAL A 218 7.59 2.33 12.12
N PRO A 219 7.97 1.84 10.92
CA PRO A 219 7.99 2.60 9.67
C PRO A 219 6.61 2.68 9.00
N PHE A 220 5.53 2.55 9.77
CA PHE A 220 4.15 2.48 9.27
C PHE A 220 3.27 3.64 9.73
N SER A 221 3.75 4.47 10.66
CA SER A 221 3.05 5.68 11.09
C SER A 221 3.25 6.81 10.07
N PHE A 222 2.14 7.45 9.68
CA PHE A 222 2.07 8.60 8.76
C PHE A 222 2.74 8.38 7.38
N MET A 223 2.29 7.35 6.65
CA MET A 223 2.81 7.03 5.32
C MET A 223 2.44 8.09 4.27
N HIS A 224 3.44 8.54 3.50
CA HIS A 224 3.30 9.39 2.30
C HIS A 224 4.41 9.06 1.28
N GLU A 225 4.37 9.66 0.09
CA GLU A 225 5.15 9.33 -1.12
C GLU A 225 6.69 9.48 -0.98
N ALA A 226 7.16 10.01 0.14
CA ALA A 226 8.56 10.21 0.46
C ALA A 226 8.93 9.68 1.86
N ASP A 227 8.04 8.91 2.48
CA ASP A 227 8.22 8.42 3.85
C ASP A 227 9.22 7.26 3.92
N ARG A 228 9.82 7.08 5.10
CA ARG A 228 10.74 5.98 5.43
C ARG A 228 10.11 4.58 5.31
N TYR A 229 8.78 4.49 5.30
CA TYR A 229 8.04 3.30 4.89
C TYR A 229 8.61 2.65 3.62
N LEU A 230 8.95 3.47 2.62
CA LEU A 230 9.53 3.02 1.35
C LEU A 230 10.93 2.40 1.52
N VAL A 231 11.74 2.95 2.42
CA VAL A 231 13.05 2.41 2.78
C VAL A 231 12.89 1.03 3.41
N PHE A 232 11.93 0.87 4.32
CA PHE A 232 11.67 -0.45 4.92
C PHE A 232 11.16 -1.46 3.89
N ALA A 233 10.28 -1.06 2.97
CA ALA A 233 9.82 -1.92 1.89
C ALA A 233 10.98 -2.44 1.02
N ASP A 234 11.99 -1.60 0.73
CA ASP A 234 13.20 -2.07 0.03
C ASP A 234 14.07 -2.98 0.90
N VAL A 235 14.20 -2.72 2.20
CA VAL A 235 14.99 -3.57 3.12
C VAL A 235 14.36 -4.95 3.32
N LEU A 236 13.06 -5.12 3.09
CA LEU A 236 12.42 -6.44 3.12
C LEU A 236 13.07 -7.44 2.16
N PHE A 237 13.54 -7.01 1.00
CA PHE A 237 14.29 -7.90 0.10
C PHE A 237 15.55 -8.47 0.75
N ASP A 238 16.26 -7.69 1.57
CA ASP A 238 17.44 -8.16 2.30
C ASP A 238 17.06 -9.07 3.46
N ILE A 239 15.99 -8.75 4.19
CA ILE A 239 15.48 -9.59 5.29
C ILE A 239 15.02 -10.94 4.77
N LEU A 240 14.42 -11.00 3.58
CA LEU A 240 13.89 -12.22 2.98
C LEU A 240 14.91 -12.93 2.08
N ASN A 241 16.09 -12.33 1.84
CA ASN A 241 17.01 -12.73 0.77
C ASN A 241 16.32 -12.88 -0.59
N ALA A 242 15.30 -12.05 -0.85
CA ALA A 242 14.53 -12.06 -2.08
C ALA A 242 15.25 -11.27 -3.18
N LYS A 243 15.00 -11.66 -4.43
CA LYS A 243 15.49 -10.94 -5.61
C LYS A 243 14.38 -10.06 -6.18
N PRO A 244 14.73 -8.92 -6.80
CA PRO A 244 13.78 -8.14 -7.58
C PRO A 244 13.07 -9.01 -8.62
N ARG A 245 11.77 -8.78 -8.81
CA ARG A 245 10.94 -9.45 -9.82
C ARG A 245 11.18 -8.88 -11.21
N HIS A 246 11.56 -7.61 -11.29
CA HIS A 246 11.90 -6.96 -12.55
C HIS A 246 13.18 -6.11 -12.41
N ASN A 247 13.93 -6.00 -13.51
CA ASN A 247 15.10 -5.11 -13.56
C ASN A 247 14.75 -3.75 -14.17
N GLU A 248 13.61 -3.70 -14.87
CA GLU A 248 13.03 -2.54 -15.49
C GLU A 248 12.43 -1.61 -14.44
N LYS A 249 12.46 -0.31 -14.74
CA LYS A 249 11.83 0.74 -13.91
C LYS A 249 10.46 1.02 -14.48
N TYR A 250 9.39 0.56 -13.83
CA TYR A 250 8.04 0.74 -14.35
C TYR A 250 7.45 2.08 -13.96
N ALA A 251 6.69 2.67 -14.88
CA ALA A 251 5.80 3.78 -14.62
C ALA A 251 4.38 3.41 -15.07
N PHE A 252 3.39 3.99 -14.38
CA PHE A 252 1.98 3.82 -14.70
C PHE A 252 1.27 5.16 -14.54
N LEU A 253 0.44 5.50 -15.51
CA LEU A 253 -0.40 6.69 -15.48
C LEU A 253 -1.83 6.28 -15.80
N ARG A 254 -2.77 6.74 -14.98
CA ARG A 254 -4.20 6.70 -15.27
C ARG A 254 -4.83 8.09 -15.25
N ILE A 255 -5.86 8.26 -16.06
CA ILE A 255 -6.64 9.49 -16.17
C ILE A 255 -7.88 9.34 -15.31
N GLU A 256 -8.01 10.22 -14.32
CA GLU A 256 -8.97 10.07 -13.22
C GLU A 256 -10.33 10.70 -13.53
N ASP A 257 -11.37 10.17 -12.88
CA ASP A 257 -12.75 10.70 -12.87
C ASP A 257 -13.36 10.96 -14.25
N VAL A 258 -13.17 10.03 -15.19
CA VAL A 258 -13.74 10.16 -16.53
C VAL A 258 -15.19 9.68 -16.54
N HIS A 259 -16.12 10.60 -16.77
CA HIS A 259 -17.56 10.34 -16.93
C HIS A 259 -18.15 11.13 -18.11
N ALA A 260 -19.43 10.89 -18.41
CA ALA A 260 -20.07 11.40 -19.64
C ALA A 260 -20.28 12.92 -19.70
N LEU A 261 -20.10 13.64 -18.59
CA LEU A 261 -20.17 15.11 -18.54
C LEU A 261 -18.79 15.79 -18.50
N VAL A 262 -17.69 15.02 -18.45
CA VAL A 262 -16.35 15.60 -18.59
C VAL A 262 -16.22 16.20 -19.99
N PRO A 263 -15.77 17.46 -20.12
CA PRO A 263 -15.55 18.09 -21.42
C PRO A 263 -14.67 17.23 -22.34
N LEU A 264 -15.21 16.83 -23.50
CA LEU A 264 -14.50 15.99 -24.47
C LEU A 264 -13.18 16.62 -24.94
N SER A 265 -13.09 17.96 -24.98
CA SER A 265 -11.86 18.66 -25.33
C SER A 265 -10.71 18.31 -24.39
N TRP A 266 -10.95 18.22 -23.08
CA TRP A 266 -9.95 17.82 -22.09
C TRP A 266 -9.51 16.38 -22.32
N LEU A 267 -10.46 15.48 -22.58
CA LEU A 267 -10.18 14.07 -22.83
C LEU A 267 -9.38 13.85 -24.12
N TYR A 268 -9.71 14.54 -25.21
CA TYR A 268 -8.94 14.46 -26.46
C TYR A 268 -7.55 15.11 -26.34
N ILE A 269 -7.38 16.14 -25.52
CA ILE A 269 -6.05 16.69 -25.17
C ILE A 269 -5.22 15.62 -24.48
N THR A 270 -5.78 14.91 -23.50
CA THR A 270 -5.11 13.80 -22.83
C THR A 270 -4.64 12.74 -23.82
N ASN A 271 -5.55 12.23 -24.67
CA ASN A 271 -5.24 11.19 -25.64
C ASN A 271 -4.13 11.63 -26.59
N LYS A 272 -4.18 12.88 -27.06
CA LYS A 272 -3.15 13.47 -27.92
C LYS A 272 -1.79 13.50 -27.21
N VAL A 273 -1.74 14.04 -25.98
CA VAL A 273 -0.49 14.16 -25.21
C VAL A 273 0.11 12.77 -24.97
N LEU A 274 -0.67 11.81 -24.49
CA LEU A 274 -0.17 10.46 -24.21
C LEU A 274 0.30 9.74 -25.47
N LYS A 275 -0.41 9.90 -26.60
CA LYS A 275 0.01 9.34 -27.89
C LYS A 275 1.33 9.94 -28.38
N GLU A 276 1.47 11.27 -28.35
CA GLU A 276 2.70 11.96 -28.74
C GLU A 276 3.87 11.59 -27.84
N GLU A 277 3.59 11.39 -26.54
CA GLU A 277 4.54 10.90 -25.55
C GLU A 277 4.69 9.37 -25.57
N GLN A 278 3.98 8.62 -26.41
CA GLN A 278 4.07 7.14 -26.44
C GLN A 278 3.82 6.49 -25.05
N VAL A 279 2.86 7.03 -24.30
CA VAL A 279 2.44 6.53 -22.99
C VAL A 279 1.11 5.78 -23.16
N PRO A 280 0.97 4.55 -22.67
CA PRO A 280 -0.29 3.82 -22.72
C PRO A 280 -1.43 4.59 -22.05
N LEU A 281 -2.59 4.61 -22.70
CA LEU A 281 -3.78 5.32 -22.24
C LEU A 281 -4.57 4.43 -21.27
N ASN A 282 -4.59 4.80 -19.99
CA ASN A 282 -5.42 4.13 -18.97
C ASN A 282 -6.46 5.11 -18.45
N ILE A 283 -7.75 4.74 -18.48
CA ILE A 283 -8.88 5.62 -18.16
C ILE A 283 -9.65 5.04 -16.97
N SER A 284 -9.69 5.78 -15.86
CA SER A 284 -10.64 5.54 -14.75
C SER A 284 -12.03 5.99 -15.18
N LEU A 285 -12.91 5.04 -15.45
CA LEU A 285 -14.23 5.28 -16.01
C LEU A 285 -15.32 5.11 -14.94
N ILE A 286 -16.16 6.15 -14.82
CA ILE A 286 -17.40 6.12 -14.04
C ILE A 286 -18.55 5.94 -15.05
N PRO A 287 -19.26 4.79 -15.03
CA PRO A 287 -20.26 4.48 -16.06
C PRO A 287 -21.55 5.28 -15.93
N ILE A 288 -21.89 5.74 -14.72
CA ILE A 288 -23.14 6.45 -14.44
C ILE A 288 -22.81 7.73 -13.67
N PHE A 289 -23.02 8.88 -14.31
CA PHE A 289 -22.92 10.16 -13.61
C PHE A 289 -24.18 10.41 -12.76
N TYR A 290 -24.00 10.95 -11.56
CA TYR A 290 -25.07 11.38 -10.67
C TYR A 290 -24.73 12.67 -9.94
N ASP A 291 -25.59 13.68 -10.03
CA ASP A 291 -25.53 14.97 -9.32
C ASP A 291 -26.90 15.25 -8.67
N PRO A 292 -27.25 14.56 -7.59
CA PRO A 292 -28.58 14.64 -6.98
C PRO A 292 -28.90 16.02 -6.39
N LEU A 293 -27.87 16.84 -6.13
CA LEU A 293 -27.98 18.12 -5.43
C LEU A 293 -27.74 19.32 -6.34
N TYR A 294 -27.71 19.12 -7.66
CA TYR A 294 -27.58 20.17 -8.68
C TYR A 294 -26.34 21.06 -8.47
N GLN A 295 -25.21 20.46 -8.08
CA GLN A 295 -23.96 21.18 -7.83
C GLN A 295 -23.29 21.63 -9.13
N TYR A 296 -23.42 20.85 -10.20
CA TYR A 296 -22.78 21.11 -11.49
C TYR A 296 -23.77 21.29 -12.64
N THR A 297 -24.91 20.59 -12.62
CA THR A 297 -25.96 20.74 -13.63
C THR A 297 -27.29 21.11 -13.01
N ASN A 298 -27.96 22.11 -13.60
CA ASN A 298 -29.35 22.45 -13.28
C ASN A 298 -30.35 21.73 -14.20
N ASN A 299 -29.86 20.89 -15.13
CA ASN A 299 -30.70 20.15 -16.05
C ASN A 299 -31.13 18.81 -15.41
N PRO A 300 -32.44 18.60 -15.12
CA PRO A 300 -32.91 17.36 -14.48
C PRO A 300 -32.61 16.09 -15.30
N THR A 301 -32.41 16.22 -16.61
CA THR A 301 -32.08 15.08 -17.49
C THR A 301 -30.60 14.67 -17.42
N GLU A 302 -29.75 15.51 -16.85
CA GLU A 302 -28.32 15.26 -16.63
C GLU A 302 -28.00 14.89 -15.18
N GLN A 303 -29.00 14.98 -14.28
CA GLN A 303 -28.87 14.63 -12.87
C GLN A 303 -28.46 13.17 -12.66
N LEU A 304 -28.99 12.26 -13.49
CA LEU A 304 -28.63 10.84 -13.54
C LEU A 304 -28.42 10.45 -15.00
N LEU A 305 -27.16 10.26 -15.38
CA LEU A 305 -26.78 10.11 -16.78
C LEU A 305 -25.83 8.92 -16.96
N SER A 306 -26.39 7.80 -17.41
CA SER A 306 -25.59 6.67 -17.89
C SER A 306 -24.89 7.03 -19.19
N MET A 307 -23.62 6.64 -19.31
CA MET A 307 -22.77 7.02 -20.43
C MET A 307 -23.30 6.56 -21.80
N ASP A 308 -24.06 5.46 -21.86
CA ASP A 308 -24.67 4.93 -23.08
C ASP A 308 -25.72 5.85 -23.70
N ARG A 309 -26.19 6.85 -22.93
CA ARG A 309 -27.15 7.87 -23.38
C ARG A 309 -26.48 9.10 -23.99
N VAL A 310 -25.15 9.16 -24.03
CA VAL A 310 -24.36 10.30 -24.54
C VAL A 310 -23.55 9.86 -25.78
N PRO A 311 -24.11 9.96 -27.00
CA PRO A 311 -23.46 9.46 -28.21
C PRO A 311 -22.05 10.01 -28.44
N ALA A 312 -21.81 11.29 -28.13
CA ALA A 312 -20.51 11.91 -28.29
C ALA A 312 -19.45 11.31 -27.35
N PHE A 313 -19.82 10.98 -26.12
CA PHE A 313 -18.94 10.30 -25.17
C PHE A 313 -18.73 8.84 -25.56
N MET A 314 -19.77 8.15 -26.06
CA MET A 314 -19.64 6.79 -26.59
C MET A 314 -18.68 6.71 -27.78
N ASN A 315 -18.68 7.73 -28.65
CA ASN A 315 -17.69 7.85 -29.72
C ASN A 315 -16.28 8.01 -29.16
N TYR A 316 -16.08 8.86 -28.14
CA TYR A 316 -14.80 9.00 -27.45
C TYR A 316 -14.31 7.65 -26.88
N ILE A 317 -15.20 6.84 -26.31
CA ILE A 317 -14.86 5.51 -25.80
C ILE A 317 -14.41 4.57 -26.92
N GLN A 318 -15.11 4.56 -28.06
CA GLN A 318 -14.68 3.74 -29.21
C GLN A 318 -13.35 4.23 -29.81
N ASP A 319 -13.16 5.55 -29.92
CA ASP A 319 -11.92 6.15 -30.40
C ASP A 319 -10.74 5.84 -29.46
N SER A 320 -10.98 5.85 -28.15
CA SER A 320 -9.97 5.48 -27.14
C SER A 320 -9.64 3.99 -27.21
N LYS A 321 -10.64 3.12 -27.40
CA LYS A 321 -10.43 1.67 -27.64
C LYS A 321 -9.60 1.42 -28.90
N ALA A 322 -9.89 2.12 -29.99
CA ALA A 322 -9.12 2.02 -31.24
C ALA A 322 -7.66 2.47 -31.06
N GLN A 323 -7.38 3.29 -30.05
CA GLN A 323 -6.03 3.71 -29.65
C GLN A 323 -5.37 2.77 -28.63
N GLY A 324 -6.02 1.66 -28.26
CA GLY A 324 -5.48 0.69 -27.30
C GLY A 324 -5.70 1.07 -25.83
N ALA A 325 -6.68 1.93 -25.52
CA ALA A 325 -6.95 2.31 -24.15
C ALA A 325 -7.33 1.12 -23.25
N THR A 326 -6.82 1.12 -22.03
CA THR A 326 -7.30 0.25 -20.95
C THR A 326 -8.28 1.02 -20.07
N PHE A 327 -9.41 0.40 -19.75
CA PHE A 327 -10.41 0.98 -18.85
C PHE A 327 -10.30 0.35 -17.46
N ILE A 328 -10.23 1.22 -16.46
CA ILE A 328 -10.25 0.93 -15.03
C ILE A 328 -11.64 1.32 -14.55
N TRP A 329 -12.32 0.44 -13.83
CA TRP A 329 -13.66 0.74 -13.32
C TRP A 329 -13.54 1.52 -12.01
N HIS A 330 -13.96 2.78 -12.03
CA HIS A 330 -13.78 3.70 -10.92
C HIS A 330 -15.11 4.00 -10.20
N GLY A 331 -15.68 2.99 -9.55
CA GLY A 331 -17.02 3.12 -8.99
C GLY A 331 -18.12 3.00 -10.04
N VAL A 332 -19.36 2.78 -9.59
CA VAL A 332 -20.54 2.72 -10.47
C VAL A 332 -21.08 4.12 -10.67
N THR A 333 -21.27 4.84 -9.56
CA THR A 333 -21.74 6.23 -9.55
C THR A 333 -20.74 7.21 -8.96
N HIS A 334 -19.72 6.74 -8.24
CA HIS A 334 -18.70 7.56 -7.58
C HIS A 334 -19.31 8.64 -6.66
N GLN A 335 -20.40 8.31 -5.98
CA GLN A 335 -21.03 9.14 -4.96
C GLN A 335 -22.03 8.32 -4.15
N TYR A 336 -22.44 8.82 -2.98
CA TYR A 336 -23.40 8.17 -2.10
C TYR A 336 -24.68 8.97 -1.89
N LYS A 337 -25.77 8.41 -2.44
CA LYS A 337 -27.17 8.85 -2.23
C LYS A 337 -27.40 10.33 -2.60
N ASN A 338 -28.56 10.85 -2.20
CA ASN A 338 -28.98 12.22 -2.44
C ASN A 338 -28.56 13.11 -1.27
N GLN A 339 -27.26 13.12 -0.94
CA GLN A 339 -26.74 13.87 0.20
C GLN A 339 -25.28 14.29 -0.02
N PHE A 340 -24.83 15.28 0.73
CA PHE A 340 -23.42 15.61 0.85
C PHE A 340 -22.72 14.54 1.70
N ASN A 341 -21.58 14.03 1.25
CA ASN A 341 -20.83 12.99 1.97
C ASN A 341 -19.30 13.17 1.96
N PRO A 342 -18.75 14.23 2.57
CA PRO A 342 -19.40 15.45 3.07
C PRO A 342 -19.40 16.59 2.04
N HIS A 343 -18.93 16.35 0.80
CA HIS A 343 -18.53 17.39 -0.14
C HIS A 343 -19.68 17.91 -1.01
N SER A 344 -19.82 17.41 -2.24
CA SER A 344 -20.84 17.87 -3.20
C SER A 344 -21.97 16.84 -3.41
N GLY A 345 -21.72 15.56 -3.09
CA GLY A 345 -22.65 14.47 -3.41
C GLY A 345 -22.68 14.12 -4.91
N THR A 346 -21.75 14.67 -5.70
CA THR A 346 -21.67 14.44 -7.15
C THR A 346 -20.62 13.40 -7.50
N SER A 347 -20.86 12.62 -8.55
CA SER A 347 -19.85 11.73 -9.16
C SER A 347 -18.49 12.40 -9.34
N GLY A 348 -17.43 11.75 -8.87
CA GLY A 348 -16.04 12.23 -8.97
C GLY A 348 -15.56 12.97 -7.73
N ASP A 349 -16.48 13.64 -7.02
CA ASP A 349 -16.16 14.42 -5.82
C ASP A 349 -16.51 13.69 -4.51
N ASP A 350 -17.23 12.59 -4.57
CA ASP A 350 -17.85 11.98 -3.39
C ASP A 350 -17.46 10.51 -3.22
N PHE A 351 -17.83 9.92 -2.08
CA PHE A 351 -17.47 8.55 -1.72
C PHE A 351 -18.66 7.64 -1.98
N GLU A 352 -18.47 6.54 -2.72
CA GLU A 352 -19.57 5.66 -3.13
C GLU A 352 -19.89 4.56 -2.10
N PHE A 353 -18.86 4.02 -1.45
CA PHE A 353 -18.94 2.85 -0.58
C PHE A 353 -18.60 3.19 0.88
N PHE A 354 -18.56 4.47 1.22
CA PHE A 354 -18.17 4.93 2.55
C PHE A 354 -18.94 6.18 2.94
N ASP A 355 -19.43 6.23 4.17
CA ASP A 355 -20.04 7.41 4.78
C ASP A 355 -18.96 8.17 5.54
N VAL A 356 -18.34 9.14 4.86
CA VAL A 356 -17.26 9.95 5.42
C VAL A 356 -17.78 10.88 6.51
N ALA A 357 -19.02 11.36 6.39
CA ALA A 357 -19.63 12.21 7.41
C ALA A 357 -19.73 11.50 8.78
N ASN A 358 -20.01 10.19 8.76
CA ASN A 358 -20.06 9.34 9.96
C ASN A 358 -18.80 8.49 10.19
N ASN A 359 -17.76 8.67 9.36
CA ASN A 359 -16.48 7.95 9.40
C ASN A 359 -16.64 6.41 9.48
N GLY A 360 -17.44 5.83 8.58
CA GLY A 360 -17.67 4.39 8.57
C GLY A 360 -18.32 3.88 7.28
N PRO A 361 -18.55 2.56 7.18
CA PRO A 361 -19.31 1.97 6.09
C PRO A 361 -20.71 2.59 5.95
N ILE A 362 -21.23 2.59 4.73
CA ILE A 362 -22.61 3.02 4.45
C ILE A 362 -23.63 2.12 5.16
N ALA A 363 -24.84 2.63 5.38
CA ALA A 363 -25.88 1.90 6.12
C ALA A 363 -26.36 0.63 5.39
N GLU A 364 -26.28 0.61 4.05
CA GLU A 364 -26.67 -0.51 3.19
C GLU A 364 -25.59 -1.59 3.04
N ASP A 365 -24.41 -1.39 3.62
CA ASP A 365 -23.22 -2.23 3.42
C ASP A 365 -23.54 -3.71 3.59
N SER A 366 -23.56 -4.43 2.46
CA SER A 366 -23.95 -5.82 2.37
C SER A 366 -23.52 -6.40 1.02
N VAL A 367 -23.31 -7.73 0.99
CA VAL A 367 -22.98 -8.45 -0.24
C VAL A 367 -23.98 -8.15 -1.35
N SER A 368 -25.29 -8.20 -1.06
CA SER A 368 -26.33 -7.95 -2.05
C SER A 368 -26.27 -6.52 -2.59
N TYR A 369 -26.13 -5.52 -1.70
CA TYR A 369 -26.08 -4.13 -2.14
C TYR A 369 -24.92 -3.87 -3.10
N VAL A 370 -23.72 -4.32 -2.73
CA VAL A 370 -22.52 -4.14 -3.54
C VAL A 370 -22.66 -4.88 -4.86
N MET A 371 -23.10 -6.15 -4.82
CA MET A 371 -23.21 -6.95 -6.04
C MET A 371 -24.27 -6.40 -6.99
N ASP A 372 -25.45 -6.04 -6.52
CA ASP A 372 -26.51 -5.45 -7.35
C ASP A 372 -26.01 -4.17 -8.02
N LYS A 373 -25.36 -3.30 -7.25
CA LYS A 373 -24.81 -2.03 -7.77
C LYS A 373 -23.72 -2.29 -8.83
N LEU A 374 -22.82 -3.24 -8.59
CA LEU A 374 -21.81 -3.63 -9.58
C LEU A 374 -22.45 -4.18 -10.85
N GLU A 375 -23.45 -5.07 -10.76
CA GLU A 375 -24.13 -5.61 -11.95
C GLU A 375 -24.81 -4.50 -12.77
N ASP A 376 -25.45 -3.53 -12.12
CA ASP A 376 -26.03 -2.36 -12.78
C ASP A 376 -24.98 -1.57 -13.56
N GLY A 377 -23.85 -1.24 -12.93
CA GLY A 377 -22.73 -0.55 -13.59
C GLY A 377 -22.11 -1.37 -14.72
N PHE A 378 -21.96 -2.68 -14.52
CA PHE A 378 -21.42 -3.57 -15.54
C PHE A 378 -22.30 -3.63 -16.78
N SER A 379 -23.63 -3.62 -16.61
CA SER A 379 -24.57 -3.60 -17.73
C SER A 379 -24.37 -2.38 -18.65
N VAL A 380 -24.06 -1.20 -18.06
CA VAL A 380 -23.78 0.02 -18.81
C VAL A 380 -22.45 -0.08 -19.56
N LEU A 381 -21.41 -0.57 -18.88
CA LEU A 381 -20.09 -0.80 -19.49
C LEU A 381 -20.16 -1.79 -20.67
N GLN A 382 -20.98 -2.84 -20.56
CA GLN A 382 -21.19 -3.82 -21.61
C GLN A 382 -21.79 -3.21 -22.89
N LYS A 383 -22.73 -2.27 -22.76
CA LYS A 383 -23.29 -1.55 -23.92
C LYS A 383 -22.23 -0.69 -24.64
N ALA A 384 -21.21 -0.24 -23.93
CA ALA A 384 -20.04 0.44 -24.52
C ALA A 384 -18.98 -0.54 -25.09
N GLY A 385 -19.20 -1.84 -24.94
CA GLY A 385 -18.23 -2.87 -25.28
C GLY A 385 -16.95 -2.76 -24.45
N VAL A 386 -17.06 -2.24 -23.22
CA VAL A 386 -15.99 -2.16 -22.23
C VAL A 386 -16.14 -3.34 -21.27
N THR A 387 -15.03 -3.96 -20.88
CA THR A 387 -15.04 -5.10 -19.96
C THR A 387 -13.80 -4.95 -19.06
N PRO A 388 -13.90 -4.12 -18.00
CA PRO A 388 -12.74 -3.75 -17.19
C PRO A 388 -12.28 -4.93 -16.33
N LYS A 389 -10.96 -5.09 -16.20
CA LYS A 389 -10.32 -6.11 -15.33
C LYS A 389 -9.78 -5.52 -14.03
N ILE A 390 -9.72 -4.19 -13.97
CA ILE A 390 -9.11 -3.42 -12.89
C ILE A 390 -10.21 -2.62 -12.20
N TRP A 391 -10.31 -2.76 -10.89
CA TRP A 391 -11.15 -1.92 -10.05
C TRP A 391 -10.34 -0.84 -9.34
N LEU A 392 -10.96 0.34 -9.18
CA LEU A 392 -10.45 1.45 -8.41
C LEU A 392 -11.59 1.97 -7.53
N THR A 393 -11.49 1.75 -6.23
CA THR A 393 -12.47 2.24 -5.26
C THR A 393 -12.49 3.78 -5.27
N PRO A 394 -13.65 4.44 -5.44
CA PRO A 394 -13.80 5.89 -5.31
C PRO A 394 -13.13 6.44 -4.06
N HIS A 395 -12.20 7.39 -4.25
CA HIS A 395 -11.34 7.98 -3.22
C HIS A 395 -10.69 6.97 -2.25
N TYR A 396 -10.47 5.74 -2.71
CA TYR A 396 -9.86 4.64 -1.96
C TYR A 396 -10.63 4.19 -0.70
N GLN A 397 -11.91 4.58 -0.53
CA GLN A 397 -12.67 4.23 0.68
C GLN A 397 -13.83 3.29 0.41
N ALA A 398 -13.79 2.16 1.10
CA ALA A 398 -14.87 1.18 1.19
C ALA A 398 -14.70 0.35 2.47
N SER A 399 -15.73 -0.38 2.86
CA SER A 399 -15.67 -1.27 4.03
C SER A 399 -14.71 -2.44 3.81
N THR A 400 -14.35 -3.16 4.88
CA THR A 400 -13.63 -4.44 4.74
C THR A 400 -14.45 -5.47 3.97
N LEU A 401 -15.78 -5.46 4.10
CA LEU A 401 -16.67 -6.34 3.34
C LEU A 401 -16.53 -6.07 1.84
N ASP A 402 -16.62 -4.81 1.45
CA ASP A 402 -16.54 -4.36 0.06
C ASP A 402 -15.19 -4.70 -0.56
N ASN A 403 -14.08 -4.40 0.13
CA ASN A 403 -12.74 -4.73 -0.36
C ASN A 403 -12.53 -6.25 -0.53
N ILE A 404 -13.13 -7.09 0.32
CA ILE A 404 -13.15 -8.55 0.14
C ILE A 404 -13.98 -8.95 -1.09
N ILE A 405 -15.10 -8.28 -1.36
CA ILE A 405 -15.89 -8.53 -2.57
C ILE A 405 -15.07 -8.14 -3.81
N PHE A 406 -14.49 -6.93 -3.84
CA PHE A 406 -13.68 -6.44 -4.96
C PHE A 406 -12.48 -7.36 -5.25
N ALA A 407 -11.82 -7.88 -4.21
CA ALA A 407 -10.74 -8.86 -4.33
C ALA A 407 -11.11 -10.16 -5.06
N ASN A 408 -12.41 -10.51 -5.09
CA ASN A 408 -12.90 -11.78 -5.61
C ASN A 408 -13.71 -11.63 -6.90
N VAL A 409 -14.18 -10.42 -7.24
CA VAL A 409 -14.94 -10.16 -8.47
C VAL A 409 -14.15 -9.39 -9.54
N PHE A 410 -12.93 -8.93 -9.20
CA PHE A 410 -12.00 -8.30 -10.14
C PHE A 410 -10.65 -9.02 -10.17
N SER A 411 -10.06 -9.14 -11.36
CA SER A 411 -8.71 -9.71 -11.54
C SER A 411 -7.62 -8.89 -10.83
N TRP A 412 -7.76 -7.57 -10.84
CA TRP A 412 -6.82 -6.61 -10.29
C TRP A 412 -7.54 -5.40 -9.70
N ASN A 413 -6.86 -4.74 -8.77
CA ASN A 413 -7.23 -3.47 -8.19
C ASN A 413 -6.06 -2.50 -8.40
N VAL A 414 -6.30 -1.21 -8.32
CA VAL A 414 -5.27 -0.17 -8.36
C VAL A 414 -5.58 0.89 -7.32
N GLY A 415 -4.55 1.56 -6.81
CA GLY A 415 -4.69 2.66 -5.87
C GLY A 415 -4.26 2.30 -4.44
N ARG A 416 -4.74 3.13 -3.51
CA ARG A 416 -4.56 2.94 -2.07
C ARG A 416 -5.72 2.13 -1.51
N VAL A 417 -5.51 1.52 -0.35
CA VAL A 417 -6.55 0.71 0.31
C VAL A 417 -6.63 1.08 1.78
N ILE A 418 -7.85 1.19 2.29
CA ILE A 418 -8.14 1.34 3.72
C ILE A 418 -8.22 -0.03 4.38
N TYR A 419 -7.53 -0.19 5.51
CA TYR A 419 -7.52 -1.42 6.29
C TYR A 419 -8.07 -1.21 7.69
N TYR A 420 -8.89 -2.15 8.12
CA TYR A 420 -9.34 -2.31 9.50
C TYR A 420 -8.64 -3.54 10.11
N ASN A 421 -8.62 -3.61 11.45
CA ASN A 421 -8.43 -4.91 12.10
C ASN A 421 -9.76 -5.67 12.00
N PHE A 422 -9.75 -6.87 11.41
CA PHE A 422 -10.98 -7.63 11.17
C PHE A 422 -10.79 -9.14 11.36
N LYS A 423 -11.92 -9.85 11.42
CA LYS A 423 -12.05 -11.30 11.26
C LYS A 423 -13.08 -11.59 10.18
N THR A 424 -12.85 -12.66 9.44
CA THR A 424 -13.75 -13.13 8.39
C THR A 424 -14.14 -14.58 8.64
N ASP A 425 -15.44 -14.86 8.57
CA ASP A 425 -16.00 -16.21 8.64
C ASP A 425 -16.76 -16.53 7.35
N GLY A 426 -16.86 -17.82 7.01
CA GLY A 426 -17.70 -18.31 5.91
C GLY A 426 -17.20 -17.98 4.50
N LEU A 427 -15.95 -17.54 4.36
CA LEU A 427 -15.26 -17.36 3.08
C LEU A 427 -14.12 -18.37 2.96
N ASN A 428 -14.14 -19.17 1.90
CA ASN A 428 -13.02 -20.04 1.56
C ASN A 428 -12.20 -19.38 0.44
N ALA A 429 -10.88 -19.59 0.44
CA ALA A 429 -10.03 -19.14 -0.65
C ALA A 429 -10.52 -19.72 -1.99
N SER A 430 -10.74 -18.85 -2.98
CA SER A 430 -11.11 -19.22 -4.33
C SER A 430 -10.18 -18.54 -5.33
N GLN A 431 -9.86 -19.27 -6.40
CA GLN A 431 -9.19 -18.75 -7.60
C GLN A 431 -10.07 -18.98 -8.84
N ASN A 432 -11.38 -19.19 -8.65
CA ASN A 432 -12.29 -19.43 -9.76
C ASN A 432 -12.52 -18.15 -10.58
N PRO A 433 -12.02 -18.06 -11.84
CA PRO A 433 -12.21 -16.88 -12.67
C PRO A 433 -13.68 -16.61 -13.00
N GLY A 434 -14.56 -17.61 -12.86
CA GLY A 434 -16.01 -17.45 -13.05
C GLY A 434 -16.69 -16.53 -12.03
N LEU A 435 -16.01 -16.17 -10.93
CA LEU A 435 -16.48 -15.15 -10.00
C LEU A 435 -16.28 -13.74 -10.57
N TRP A 436 -15.30 -13.55 -11.45
CA TRP A 436 -14.97 -12.23 -11.99
C TRP A 436 -16.06 -11.72 -12.93
N LEU A 437 -16.38 -10.42 -12.84
CA LEU A 437 -17.41 -9.80 -13.67
C LEU A 437 -17.01 -9.84 -15.15
N GLU A 438 -15.73 -9.63 -15.48
CA GLU A 438 -15.23 -9.67 -16.85
C GLU A 438 -15.32 -11.05 -17.52
N SER A 439 -15.41 -12.13 -16.73
CA SER A 439 -15.42 -13.50 -17.27
C SER A 439 -16.67 -13.82 -18.07
N LYS A 440 -17.78 -13.10 -17.80
CA LYS A 440 -19.09 -13.33 -18.40
C LYS A 440 -19.54 -14.79 -18.32
N ALA A 441 -19.18 -15.48 -17.22
CA ALA A 441 -19.67 -16.82 -16.97
C ALA A 441 -21.21 -16.84 -16.98
N ALA A 442 -21.81 -17.77 -17.72
CA ALA A 442 -23.27 -17.84 -17.88
C ALA A 442 -24.02 -17.98 -16.54
N ASN A 443 -23.38 -18.59 -15.55
CA ASN A 443 -23.87 -18.73 -14.17
C ASN A 443 -23.09 -17.86 -13.16
N GLY A 444 -22.40 -16.80 -13.62
CA GLY A 444 -21.51 -15.99 -12.78
C GLY A 444 -22.19 -15.36 -11.57
N SER A 445 -23.41 -14.82 -11.73
CA SER A 445 -24.21 -14.28 -10.61
C SER A 445 -24.51 -15.37 -9.57
N GLN A 446 -25.00 -16.54 -10.00
CA GLN A 446 -25.26 -17.68 -9.10
C GLN A 446 -24.00 -18.16 -8.38
N LEU A 447 -22.85 -18.16 -9.06
CA LEU A 447 -21.56 -18.52 -8.47
C LEU A 447 -21.17 -17.52 -7.37
N ARG A 448 -21.35 -16.22 -7.60
CA ARG A 448 -21.07 -15.17 -6.60
C ARG A 448 -22.02 -15.25 -5.41
N ASP A 449 -23.32 -15.43 -5.65
CA ASP A 449 -24.31 -15.62 -4.59
C ASP A 449 -23.96 -16.80 -3.70
N GLN A 450 -23.59 -17.93 -4.29
CA GLN A 450 -23.17 -19.11 -3.53
C GLN A 450 -21.86 -18.88 -2.78
N PHE A 451 -20.89 -18.20 -3.41
CA PHE A 451 -19.57 -17.96 -2.84
C PHE A 451 -19.63 -17.03 -1.62
N PHE A 452 -20.42 -15.96 -1.69
CA PHE A 452 -20.53 -14.97 -0.62
C PHE A 452 -21.67 -15.25 0.37
N LYS A 453 -22.51 -16.28 0.14
CA LYS A 453 -23.69 -16.61 0.96
C LYS A 453 -23.46 -16.58 2.47
N ASN A 454 -22.30 -17.07 2.91
CA ASN A 454 -21.97 -17.22 4.32
C ASN A 454 -20.91 -16.21 4.80
N LEU A 455 -20.49 -15.28 3.94
CA LEU A 455 -19.47 -14.29 4.28
C LEU A 455 -19.95 -13.44 5.45
N LYS A 456 -19.16 -13.42 6.52
CA LYS A 456 -19.33 -12.51 7.65
C LYS A 456 -18.01 -11.81 7.92
N VAL A 457 -18.07 -10.49 8.07
CA VAL A 457 -16.92 -9.66 8.40
C VAL A 457 -17.21 -8.98 9.72
N THR A 458 -16.26 -9.04 10.65
CA THR A 458 -16.35 -8.33 11.94
C THR A 458 -15.08 -7.53 12.14
N THR A 459 -15.21 -6.21 12.23
CA THR A 459 -14.10 -5.33 12.60
C THR A 459 -13.89 -5.40 14.12
N THR A 460 -12.63 -5.49 14.54
CA THR A 460 -12.24 -5.53 15.96
C THR A 460 -11.79 -4.16 16.47
N SER A 461 -11.71 -3.17 15.58
CA SER A 461 -11.48 -1.76 15.90
C SER A 461 -12.28 -0.87 14.95
N LYS A 462 -12.69 0.32 15.43
CA LYS A 462 -13.26 1.37 14.58
C LYS A 462 -12.17 2.17 13.85
N ASN A 463 -10.93 2.07 14.30
CA ASN A 463 -9.81 2.74 13.67
C ASN A 463 -9.45 2.04 12.37
N TRP A 464 -9.23 2.84 11.33
CA TRP A 464 -8.78 2.40 10.03
C TRP A 464 -7.54 3.18 9.63
N SER A 465 -6.78 2.63 8.69
CA SER A 465 -5.61 3.30 8.15
C SER A 465 -5.40 2.94 6.69
N GLY A 466 -5.06 3.94 5.88
CA GLY A 466 -4.73 3.75 4.48
C GLY A 466 -3.29 3.26 4.30
N GLN A 467 -3.06 2.41 3.32
CA GLN A 467 -1.72 2.00 2.88
C GLN A 467 -1.64 2.10 1.35
N TYR A 468 -0.47 2.49 0.87
CA TYR A 468 -0.10 2.47 -0.54
C TYR A 468 1.14 1.59 -0.72
N PHE A 469 1.44 1.16 -1.95
CA PHE A 469 2.50 0.17 -2.20
C PHE A 469 3.51 0.68 -3.22
N PRO A 470 4.82 0.46 -3.01
CA PRO A 470 5.84 0.84 -4.01
C PRO A 470 5.86 -0.08 -5.22
N TYR A 471 5.42 -1.33 -5.07
CA TYR A 471 5.49 -2.40 -6.07
C TYR A 471 4.15 -3.16 -6.12
N GLU A 472 3.96 -4.02 -7.12
CA GLU A 472 2.75 -4.83 -7.23
C GLU A 472 2.56 -5.78 -6.05
N ILE A 473 1.31 -5.95 -5.63
CA ILE A 473 0.93 -6.85 -4.54
C ILE A 473 0.11 -7.99 -5.12
N PHE A 474 0.51 -9.23 -4.88
CA PHE A 474 -0.19 -10.44 -5.34
C PHE A 474 -1.19 -10.96 -4.31
N GLY A 475 -1.85 -10.07 -3.58
CA GLY A 475 -2.78 -10.38 -2.49
C GLY A 475 -2.44 -9.58 -1.24
N ASP A 476 -3.27 -8.59 -0.92
CA ASP A 476 -3.29 -7.96 0.40
C ASP A 476 -4.13 -8.80 1.38
N VAL A 477 -4.35 -8.35 2.63
CA VAL A 477 -5.19 -9.08 3.61
C VAL A 477 -6.66 -9.24 3.19
N HIS A 478 -7.18 -8.43 2.28
CA HIS A 478 -8.53 -8.61 1.70
C HIS A 478 -8.52 -9.61 0.52
N GLY A 479 -7.33 -9.95 0.01
CA GLY A 479 -7.11 -10.84 -1.13
C GLY A 479 -6.91 -10.12 -2.46
N GLN A 480 -6.82 -8.79 -2.45
CA GLN A 480 -6.70 -7.94 -3.64
C GLN A 480 -5.31 -8.08 -4.26
N ARG A 481 -5.27 -8.25 -5.58
CA ARG A 481 -4.06 -8.01 -6.36
C ARG A 481 -4.01 -6.54 -6.72
N LEU A 482 -2.93 -5.83 -6.37
CA LEU A 482 -2.84 -4.38 -6.48
C LEU A 482 -1.72 -3.97 -7.44
N ILE A 483 -2.08 -3.13 -8.41
CA ILE A 483 -1.15 -2.32 -9.19
C ILE A 483 -0.78 -1.11 -8.30
N PRO A 484 0.51 -0.83 -8.09
CA PRO A 484 0.92 0.21 -7.15
C PRO A 484 0.55 1.60 -7.69
N GLU A 485 0.21 2.50 -6.76
CA GLU A 485 0.02 3.93 -7.03
C GLU A 485 0.65 4.72 -5.87
N ASN A 486 1.87 5.21 -6.10
CA ASN A 486 2.78 5.63 -5.03
C ASN A 486 3.36 7.03 -5.20
N LEU A 487 2.99 7.76 -6.25
CA LEU A 487 3.38 9.15 -6.47
C LEU A 487 2.21 10.14 -6.32
N GLY A 488 1.00 9.66 -6.07
CA GLY A 488 -0.20 10.49 -5.90
C GLY A 488 -0.59 11.20 -7.20
N ASN A 489 -1.01 12.46 -7.11
CA ASN A 489 -1.39 13.28 -8.26
C ASN A 489 -1.05 14.76 -8.05
N SER A 490 -1.10 15.55 -9.13
CA SER A 490 -0.92 17.00 -9.03
C SER A 490 -2.15 17.62 -8.36
N GLN A 491 -1.91 18.41 -7.32
CA GLN A 491 -2.94 19.06 -6.50
C GLN A 491 -2.60 20.56 -6.35
N PRO A 492 -3.24 21.45 -7.13
CA PRO A 492 -2.87 22.88 -7.17
C PRO A 492 -3.27 23.67 -5.94
N PHE A 493 -4.35 23.28 -5.27
CA PHE A 493 -4.94 24.03 -4.17
C PHE A 493 -5.19 23.15 -2.96
N GLN A 494 -5.20 23.78 -1.78
CA GLN A 494 -5.84 23.16 -0.63
C GLN A 494 -7.35 23.27 -0.81
N ASN A 495 -8.05 22.19 -0.55
CA ASN A 495 -9.51 22.14 -0.53
C ASN A 495 -9.95 21.08 0.49
N GLU A 496 -11.23 20.71 0.47
CA GLU A 496 -11.79 19.75 1.42
C GLU A 496 -11.18 18.35 1.30
N HIS A 497 -10.67 17.97 0.12
CA HIS A 497 -9.98 16.70 -0.14
C HIS A 497 -8.46 16.80 0.02
N VAL A 498 -7.90 17.98 -0.20
CA VAL A 498 -6.46 18.21 -0.34
C VAL A 498 -5.94 18.98 0.87
N THR A 499 -5.30 18.26 1.78
CA THR A 499 -4.64 18.87 2.93
C THR A 499 -3.30 19.51 2.57
N ASN A 500 -2.56 18.97 1.61
CA ASN A 500 -1.28 19.52 1.16
C ASN A 500 -1.25 19.58 -0.37
N PRO A 501 -1.06 20.77 -0.99
CA PRO A 501 -0.86 20.87 -2.43
C PRO A 501 0.38 20.07 -2.83
N ARG A 502 0.37 19.55 -4.06
CA ARG A 502 1.43 18.71 -4.59
C ARG A 502 1.77 19.13 -6.01
N SER A 503 3.00 19.60 -6.22
CA SER A 503 3.47 20.09 -7.51
C SER A 503 3.97 18.96 -8.42
N LYS A 504 4.16 19.28 -9.70
CA LYS A 504 4.83 18.39 -10.66
C LYS A 504 6.28 18.11 -10.25
N GLU A 505 6.97 19.07 -9.65
CA GLU A 505 8.33 18.91 -9.13
C GLU A 505 8.36 17.92 -7.95
N ASP A 506 7.38 17.96 -7.06
CA ASP A 506 7.27 16.99 -5.95
C ASP A 506 7.08 15.57 -6.47
N ILE A 507 6.21 15.37 -7.47
CA ILE A 507 5.99 14.07 -8.12
C ILE A 507 7.29 13.54 -8.73
N VAL A 508 8.02 14.39 -9.46
CA VAL A 508 9.31 14.03 -10.09
C VAL A 508 10.38 13.74 -9.04
N ALA A 509 10.42 14.50 -7.94
CA ALA A 509 11.36 14.28 -6.85
C ALA A 509 11.09 12.94 -6.13
N ASP A 510 9.84 12.58 -5.91
CA ASP A 510 9.47 11.29 -5.29
C ASP A 510 9.74 10.12 -6.24
N ALA A 511 9.51 10.29 -7.54
CA ALA A 511 9.93 9.31 -8.54
C ALA A 511 11.45 9.10 -8.56
N LYS A 512 12.25 10.16 -8.36
CA LYS A 512 13.70 10.04 -8.23
C LYS A 512 14.08 9.20 -7.00
N ARG A 513 13.42 9.40 -5.87
CA ARG A 513 13.63 8.58 -4.66
C ARG A 513 13.35 7.11 -4.89
N ASN A 514 12.32 6.78 -5.68
CA ASN A 514 12.00 5.39 -6.00
C ASN A 514 13.12 4.66 -6.77
N LEU A 515 14.04 5.38 -7.44
CA LEU A 515 15.15 4.76 -8.18
C LEU A 515 16.14 3.98 -7.32
N VAL A 516 16.18 4.24 -6.00
CA VAL A 516 17.06 3.49 -5.07
C VAL A 516 16.37 2.28 -4.43
N LEU A 517 15.10 2.04 -4.75
CA LEU A 517 14.26 0.98 -4.20
C LEU A 517 14.07 -0.13 -5.24
N ARG A 518 14.15 -1.39 -4.81
CA ARG A 518 13.89 -2.56 -5.66
C ARG A 518 12.41 -2.67 -6.00
N ASP A 519 12.14 -3.03 -7.26
CA ASP A 519 10.80 -3.18 -7.86
C ASP A 519 9.87 -1.97 -7.73
N ALA A 520 10.33 -0.80 -7.28
CA ALA A 520 9.44 0.34 -7.10
C ALA A 520 9.00 0.95 -8.44
N TRP A 521 7.70 1.23 -8.55
CA TRP A 521 7.10 1.88 -9.70
C TRP A 521 7.13 3.41 -9.54
N ALA A 522 6.98 4.13 -10.64
CA ALA A 522 6.61 5.55 -10.67
C ALA A 522 5.16 5.65 -11.16
N SER A 523 4.21 5.52 -10.23
CA SER A 523 2.79 5.42 -10.56
C SER A 523 1.97 6.58 -10.01
N PHE A 524 1.24 7.27 -10.89
CA PHE A 524 0.46 8.47 -10.56
C PHE A 524 -0.85 8.54 -11.37
N PHE A 525 -1.74 9.44 -10.97
CA PHE A 525 -2.93 9.77 -11.75
C PHE A 525 -3.00 11.27 -12.09
N TYR A 526 -3.78 11.61 -13.11
CA TYR A 526 -3.95 12.98 -13.57
C TYR A 526 -5.42 13.25 -13.90
N HIS A 527 -5.97 14.35 -13.37
CA HIS A 527 -7.35 14.74 -13.66
C HIS A 527 -7.42 15.57 -14.94
N PRO A 528 -8.40 15.33 -15.83
CA PRO A 528 -8.60 16.13 -17.04
C PRO A 528 -8.81 17.63 -16.77
N PHE A 529 -9.43 18.00 -15.64
CA PHE A 529 -9.67 19.41 -15.31
C PHE A 529 -8.37 20.20 -15.11
N LEU A 530 -7.22 19.55 -14.87
CA LEU A 530 -5.96 20.25 -14.67
C LEU A 530 -5.47 20.98 -15.93
N PHE A 531 -6.03 20.71 -17.12
CA PHE A 531 -5.78 21.49 -18.32
C PHE A 531 -6.48 22.86 -18.34
N THR A 532 -7.37 23.16 -17.39
CA THR A 532 -7.92 24.52 -17.24
C THR A 532 -6.86 25.46 -16.68
N THR A 533 -7.16 26.77 -16.69
CA THR A 533 -6.27 27.76 -16.10
C THR A 533 -6.13 27.56 -14.59
N TYR A 534 -5.07 28.12 -14.00
CA TYR A 534 -4.93 28.11 -12.54
C TYR A 534 -6.11 28.81 -11.85
N GLU A 535 -6.61 29.90 -12.43
CA GLU A 535 -7.78 30.65 -11.95
C GLU A 535 -9.06 29.79 -11.95
N ASP A 536 -9.18 28.85 -12.89
CA ASP A 536 -10.29 27.89 -13.02
C ASP A 536 -10.02 26.56 -12.29
N GLY A 537 -9.14 26.56 -11.28
CA GLY A 537 -8.84 25.40 -10.46
C GLY A 537 -7.83 24.40 -11.06
N GLY A 538 -7.32 24.66 -12.26
CA GLY A 538 -6.38 23.80 -12.98
C GLY A 538 -4.91 24.14 -12.76
N ARG A 539 -4.10 23.82 -13.77
CA ARG A 539 -2.63 23.99 -13.78
C ARG A 539 -2.10 24.68 -15.02
N GLY A 540 -2.96 24.92 -16.01
CA GLY A 540 -2.60 25.51 -17.28
C GLY A 540 -2.35 27.01 -17.19
N SER A 541 -1.46 27.51 -18.06
CA SER A 541 -1.30 28.95 -18.30
C SER A 541 -2.39 29.51 -19.24
N TYR A 542 -3.10 28.63 -19.93
CA TYR A 542 -4.24 28.89 -20.81
C TYR A 542 -5.12 27.63 -20.87
N PRO A 543 -6.41 27.74 -21.26
CA PRO A 543 -7.28 26.57 -21.40
C PRO A 543 -6.72 25.55 -22.40
N GLY A 544 -6.51 24.33 -21.94
CA GLY A 544 -5.93 23.22 -22.70
C GLY A 544 -4.41 23.09 -22.62
N ASP A 545 -3.74 23.86 -21.75
CA ASP A 545 -2.29 23.77 -21.55
C ASP A 545 -1.90 22.45 -20.86
N ALA A 546 -1.26 21.56 -21.62
CA ALA A 546 -0.78 20.26 -21.15
C ALA A 546 0.70 20.25 -20.75
N SER A 547 1.32 21.41 -20.57
CA SER A 547 2.76 21.53 -20.26
C SER A 547 3.17 20.80 -18.98
N GLU A 548 2.32 20.82 -17.94
CA GLU A 548 2.58 20.09 -16.69
C GLU A 548 2.63 18.57 -16.92
N LEU A 549 1.60 18.01 -17.55
CA LEU A 549 1.55 16.56 -17.80
C LEU A 549 2.76 16.11 -18.63
N ARG A 550 3.10 16.85 -19.70
CA ARG A 550 4.28 16.55 -20.52
C ARG A 550 5.57 16.61 -19.71
N PHE A 551 5.72 17.61 -18.84
CA PHE A 551 6.89 17.74 -17.98
C PHE A 551 7.08 16.49 -17.13
N ILE A 552 6.05 16.04 -16.42
CA ILE A 552 6.12 14.84 -15.58
C ILE A 552 6.51 13.62 -16.43
N LEU A 553 5.80 13.38 -17.54
CA LEU A 553 6.04 12.23 -18.43
C LEU A 553 7.48 12.21 -18.96
N GLN A 554 8.00 13.35 -19.40
CA GLN A 554 9.34 13.47 -19.96
C GLN A 554 10.43 13.31 -18.89
N GLU A 555 10.25 13.87 -17.69
CA GLU A 555 11.19 13.68 -16.59
C GLU A 555 11.27 12.22 -16.13
N LEU A 556 10.12 11.53 -16.02
CA LEU A 556 10.12 10.10 -15.68
C LEU A 556 10.88 9.27 -16.72
N LYS A 557 10.67 9.53 -18.02
CA LYS A 557 11.43 8.85 -19.08
C LYS A 557 12.92 9.17 -19.04
N LYS A 558 13.31 10.42 -18.77
CA LYS A 558 14.72 10.82 -18.61
C LYS A 558 15.41 10.05 -17.47
N MET A 559 14.66 9.70 -16.42
CA MET A 559 15.14 8.85 -15.32
C MET A 559 15.22 7.34 -15.66
N GLY A 560 14.75 6.97 -16.85
CA GLY A 560 14.74 5.60 -17.36
C GLY A 560 13.48 4.81 -17.01
N TYR A 561 12.41 5.47 -16.52
CA TYR A 561 11.13 4.80 -16.33
C TYR A 561 10.47 4.46 -17.66
N GLN A 562 9.82 3.30 -17.71
CA GLN A 562 9.07 2.78 -18.84
C GLN A 562 7.59 2.75 -18.48
N PHE A 563 6.77 3.51 -19.19
CA PHE A 563 5.32 3.45 -19.01
C PHE A 563 4.79 2.13 -19.56
N ILE A 564 4.27 1.29 -18.69
CA ILE A 564 3.88 -0.07 -19.06
C ILE A 564 2.48 -0.13 -19.65
N ASP A 565 2.29 -1.03 -20.61
CA ASP A 565 0.95 -1.49 -20.97
C ASP A 565 0.44 -2.42 -19.86
N ILE A 566 -0.60 -1.98 -19.18
CA ILE A 566 -1.10 -2.70 -18.01
C ILE A 566 -1.81 -4.00 -18.39
N ASN A 567 -2.39 -4.12 -19.58
CA ASN A 567 -2.98 -5.38 -20.04
C ASN A 567 -1.90 -6.44 -20.23
N ASP A 568 -0.78 -6.06 -20.84
CA ASP A 568 0.37 -6.96 -21.02
C ASP A 568 0.93 -7.42 -19.68
N PHE A 569 1.07 -6.49 -18.73
CA PHE A 569 1.49 -6.82 -17.37
C PHE A 569 0.53 -7.82 -16.71
N MET A 570 -0.78 -7.55 -16.73
CA MET A 570 -1.78 -8.42 -16.12
C MET A 570 -1.80 -9.82 -16.74
N ASN A 571 -1.68 -9.92 -18.08
CA ASN A 571 -1.67 -11.18 -18.81
C ASN A 571 -0.45 -12.05 -18.46
N LYS A 572 0.72 -11.43 -18.18
CA LYS A 572 1.93 -12.13 -17.76
C LYS A 572 1.88 -12.62 -16.31
N ASN A 573 1.02 -12.02 -15.47
CA ASN A 573 1.06 -12.21 -14.03
C ASN A 573 -0.12 -13.00 -13.43
N THR A 574 -0.84 -13.79 -14.21
CA THR A 574 -2.14 -14.42 -13.82
C THR A 574 -2.09 -15.45 -12.68
N LYS A 575 -0.95 -16.09 -12.42
CA LYS A 575 -0.84 -17.21 -11.44
C LYS A 575 -0.33 -16.80 -10.06
N LEU A 576 0.05 -15.53 -9.90
CA LEU A 576 0.66 -15.04 -8.68
C LEU A 576 -0.44 -14.58 -7.73
N LYS A 577 -0.73 -15.42 -6.74
CA LYS A 577 -1.49 -15.05 -5.54
C LYS A 577 -0.75 -15.57 -4.31
N ARG A 578 -0.52 -14.73 -3.30
CA ARG A 578 0.09 -15.18 -2.04
C ARG A 578 -0.79 -16.25 -1.37
N PRO A 579 -0.20 -17.19 -0.62
CA PRO A 579 -0.98 -18.10 0.22
C PRO A 579 -1.73 -17.32 1.32
N GLU A 580 -2.87 -17.87 1.77
CA GLU A 580 -3.61 -17.29 2.91
C GLU A 580 -2.78 -17.32 4.19
N PRO A 581 -2.80 -16.26 5.04
CA PRO A 581 -1.94 -16.22 6.22
C PRO A 581 -2.39 -17.25 7.25
N ILE A 582 -1.44 -17.83 7.96
CA ILE A 582 -1.70 -18.70 9.11
C ILE A 582 -1.69 -17.84 10.36
N TYR A 583 -2.85 -17.62 10.97
CA TYR A 583 -2.96 -16.94 12.26
C TYR A 583 -2.82 -17.96 13.40
N LYS A 584 -1.81 -17.79 14.27
CA LYS A 584 -1.60 -18.63 15.47
C LYS A 584 -2.12 -17.98 16.75
N ASP A 585 -2.80 -16.86 16.62
CA ASP A 585 -3.58 -16.24 17.70
C ASP A 585 -4.78 -17.14 18.02
N VAL A 586 -4.55 -18.26 18.71
CA VAL A 586 -5.57 -19.27 19.01
C VAL A 586 -6.29 -18.91 20.31
N ARG A 587 -7.57 -18.57 20.15
CA ARG A 587 -8.66 -18.37 21.13
C ARG A 587 -8.79 -16.96 21.71
#